data_AF-A0A1J5R7D1-F1
#
_entry.id   AF-A0A1J5R7D1-F1
#
_cell.length_a   1.000
_cell.length_b   1.000
_cell.length_c   1.000
_cell.angle_alpha   90.00
_cell.angle_beta   90.00
_cell.angle_gamma   90.00
#
_symmetry.space_group_name_H-M   'P 1'
#
loop_
_entity.id
_entity.type
_entity.pdbx_description
1 polymer ?
#
loop_
_entity_poly.entity_id
_entity_poly.type
_entity_poly.pdbx_seq_one_letter_code
_entity_poly.pdbx_strand_id
1 'polypeptide(L)'
;MNRWILGVDFGQRSDRTALAGVEVVPCEDVDVDADGLVTTARKPYLDVRYLHRLPLNMAYPDQCAFIANLVEGTPELARAEVVVDATGVGVAVADSLREVMRRGFKELSITGGAQATQDGNRISVPKRDLVSRLAVAMQSRRLRVSPGLPEAAALFDELGNFGVNISDTGSDSYGARTGHDDLVLATSYAVYLADQPDHGLAWLAYLRRQGVPVSTNARDWRDRVPGRPL
;
A
#
# COMPACT_ATOMS: atom_id res chain seq x y z
N MET A 1 13.59 -9.44 8.84
CA MET A 1 13.42 -8.29 7.94
C MET A 1 11.94 -7.95 7.92
N ASN A 2 11.62 -6.68 8.10
CA ASN A 2 10.23 -6.20 8.09
C ASN A 2 9.64 -6.34 6.68
N ARG A 3 8.31 -6.35 6.59
CA ARG A 3 7.59 -6.37 5.32
C ARG A 3 7.67 -4.97 4.69
N TRP A 4 7.97 -4.90 3.41
CA TRP A 4 8.04 -3.65 2.64
C TRP A 4 7.00 -3.65 1.53
N ILE A 5 6.40 -2.49 1.29
CA ILE A 5 5.49 -2.27 0.17
C ILE A 5 5.94 -1.03 -0.59
N LEU A 6 6.04 -1.12 -1.91
CA LEU A 6 6.26 0.01 -2.80
C LEU A 6 4.98 0.30 -3.57
N GLY A 7 4.38 1.47 -3.33
CA GLY A 7 3.31 2.00 -4.15
C GLY A 7 3.86 2.85 -5.28
N VAL A 8 3.32 2.67 -6.49
CA VAL A 8 3.69 3.42 -7.69
C VAL A 8 2.43 4.01 -8.30
N ASP A 9 2.39 5.33 -8.41
CA ASP A 9 1.35 6.08 -9.10
C ASP A 9 1.93 6.63 -10.40
N PHE A 10 1.53 6.06 -11.54
CA PHE A 10 2.05 6.48 -12.83
C PHE A 10 1.40 7.78 -13.27
N GLY A 11 2.23 8.81 -13.48
CA GLY A 11 1.77 10.10 -13.99
C GLY A 11 1.40 10.01 -15.47
N GLN A 12 0.38 10.78 -15.86
CA GLN A 12 0.04 11.00 -17.27
C GLN A 12 0.92 12.13 -17.85
N ARG A 13 0.63 12.56 -19.09
CA ARG A 13 1.47 13.53 -19.84
C ARG A 13 1.82 14.82 -19.09
N SER A 14 1.00 15.24 -18.12
CA SER A 14 1.18 16.47 -17.35
C SER A 14 1.55 16.23 -15.88
N ASP A 15 1.58 14.99 -15.43
CA ASP A 15 1.78 14.60 -14.03
C ASP A 15 3.07 13.78 -13.88
N ARG A 16 3.70 13.85 -12.72
CA ARG A 16 4.89 13.03 -12.43
C ARG A 16 4.46 11.65 -11.95
N THR A 17 5.28 10.66 -12.23
CA THR A 17 5.15 9.34 -11.61
C THR A 17 5.71 9.40 -10.19
N ALA A 18 4.89 9.05 -9.20
CA ALA A 18 5.23 9.06 -7.80
C ALA A 18 5.47 7.64 -7.27
N LEU A 19 6.45 7.52 -6.37
CA LEU A 19 6.83 6.27 -5.71
C LEU A 19 6.84 6.47 -4.20
N ALA A 20 6.23 5.55 -3.45
CA ALA A 20 6.22 5.56 -1.99
C ALA A 20 6.56 4.17 -1.43
N GLY A 21 7.70 4.07 -0.75
CA GLY A 21 8.14 2.86 -0.06
C GLY A 21 7.78 2.90 1.42
N VAL A 22 6.95 1.96 1.86
CA VAL A 22 6.46 1.83 3.23
C VAL A 22 7.00 0.55 3.87
N GLU A 23 7.68 0.71 4.99
CA GLU A 23 8.08 -0.36 5.88
C GLU A 23 6.99 -0.62 6.92
N VAL A 24 6.54 -1.88 7.03
CA VAL A 24 5.59 -2.32 8.05
C VAL A 24 6.37 -2.73 9.29
N VAL A 25 6.34 -1.88 10.31
CA VAL A 25 7.05 -2.09 11.57
C VAL A 25 6.07 -2.69 12.59
N PRO A 26 6.30 -3.92 13.08
CA PRO A 26 5.44 -4.53 14.09
C PRO A 26 5.27 -3.61 15.30
N CYS A 27 4.03 -3.53 15.80
CA CYS A 27 3.74 -2.89 17.07
C CYS A 27 3.57 -4.02 18.09
N GLU A 28 4.42 -4.05 19.11
CA GLU A 28 4.34 -5.03 20.20
C GLU A 28 3.37 -4.58 21.31
N ASP A 29 2.86 -3.34 21.22
CA ASP A 29 1.93 -2.78 22.18
C ASP A 29 0.57 -3.49 22.08
N VAL A 30 0.12 -3.99 23.21
CA VAL A 30 -1.17 -4.64 23.39
C VAL A 30 -1.95 -3.91 24.45
N ASP A 31 -3.23 -3.62 24.17
CA ASP A 31 -4.13 -3.18 25.24
C ASP A 31 -4.58 -4.43 26.00
N VAL A 32 -4.49 -4.39 27.33
CA VAL A 32 -4.93 -5.46 28.23
C VAL A 32 -6.10 -4.99 29.08
N ASP A 33 -7.03 -5.88 29.43
CA ASP A 33 -8.08 -5.59 30.41
C ASP A 33 -7.56 -5.66 31.84
N ALA A 34 -8.47 -5.48 32.81
CA ALA A 34 -8.17 -5.52 34.23
C ALA A 34 -7.62 -6.89 34.70
N ASP A 35 -7.89 -7.97 33.98
CA ASP A 35 -7.43 -9.33 34.29
C ASP A 35 -6.10 -9.67 33.57
N GLY A 36 -5.52 -8.70 32.86
CA GLY A 36 -4.28 -8.86 32.10
C GLY A 36 -4.48 -9.58 30.76
N LEU A 37 -5.72 -9.77 30.31
CA LEU A 37 -6.02 -10.38 29.03
C LEU A 37 -5.88 -9.34 27.91
N VAL A 38 -5.15 -9.68 26.85
CA VAL A 38 -5.03 -8.82 25.67
C VAL A 38 -6.40 -8.60 25.03
N THR A 39 -6.91 -7.37 25.11
CA THR A 39 -8.18 -6.97 24.50
C THR A 39 -7.98 -6.56 23.05
N THR A 40 -6.91 -5.83 22.75
CA THR A 40 -6.60 -5.35 21.40
C THR A 40 -5.11 -5.48 21.09
N ALA A 41 -4.78 -6.12 19.97
CA ALA A 41 -3.45 -6.04 19.40
C ALA A 41 -3.37 -4.77 18.56
N ARG A 42 -2.41 -3.87 18.84
CA ARG A 42 -2.27 -2.66 18.05
C ARG A 42 -1.78 -3.00 16.64
N LYS A 43 -2.34 -2.31 15.66
CA LYS A 43 -1.90 -2.41 14.26
C LYS A 43 -0.44 -1.95 14.14
N PRO A 44 0.34 -2.51 13.19
CA PRO A 44 1.72 -2.10 12.98
C PRO A 44 1.84 -0.62 12.61
N TYR A 45 3.02 -0.04 12.85
CA TYR A 45 3.41 1.24 12.29
C TYR A 45 3.72 1.10 10.80
N LEU A 46 3.44 2.16 10.06
CA LEU A 46 3.66 2.25 8.62
C LEU A 46 4.66 3.38 8.39
N ASP A 47 5.93 3.01 8.24
CA ASP A 47 7.02 3.96 8.09
C ASP A 47 7.27 4.23 6.61
N VAL A 48 6.93 5.42 6.14
CA VAL A 48 7.32 5.90 4.82
C VAL A 48 8.82 6.17 4.85
N ARG A 49 9.58 5.34 4.15
CA ARG A 49 11.04 5.33 4.12
C ARG A 49 11.61 5.71 2.76
N TYR A 50 10.78 5.76 1.74
CA TYR A 50 11.16 6.17 0.40
C TYR A 50 10.03 7.00 -0.20
N LEU A 51 10.38 8.17 -0.74
CA LEU A 51 9.49 9.01 -1.54
C LEU A 51 10.28 9.57 -2.70
N HIS A 52 9.76 9.42 -3.91
CA HIS A 52 10.42 9.94 -5.10
C HIS A 52 9.41 10.24 -6.20
N ARG A 53 9.69 11.28 -6.98
CA ARG A 53 9.00 11.56 -8.23
C ARG A 53 9.96 11.45 -9.39
N LEU A 54 9.54 10.71 -10.42
CA LEU A 54 10.29 10.67 -11.66
C LEU A 54 10.22 12.03 -12.37
N PRO A 55 11.25 12.38 -13.17
CA PRO A 55 11.21 13.56 -14.01
C PRO A 55 9.96 13.61 -14.92
N LEU A 56 9.41 14.81 -15.11
CA LEU A 56 8.35 15.04 -16.09
C LEU A 56 8.82 14.63 -17.49
N ASN A 57 7.89 14.13 -18.30
CA ASN A 57 8.14 13.67 -19.67
C ASN A 57 9.14 12.50 -19.81
N MET A 58 9.47 11.80 -18.73
CA MET A 58 10.19 10.53 -18.84
C MET A 58 9.30 9.51 -19.58
N ALA A 59 9.84 8.82 -20.58
CA ALA A 59 9.05 7.85 -21.34
C ALA A 59 8.69 6.63 -20.47
N TYR A 60 7.48 6.07 -20.63
CA TYR A 60 7.04 4.94 -19.79
C TYR A 60 8.02 3.75 -19.76
N PRO A 61 8.66 3.33 -20.88
CA PRO A 61 9.67 2.28 -20.82
C PRO A 61 10.85 2.62 -19.89
N ASP A 62 11.30 3.88 -19.90
CA ASP A 62 12.38 4.35 -19.02
C ASP A 62 11.94 4.41 -17.56
N GLN A 63 10.68 4.82 -17.31
CA GLN A 63 10.09 4.78 -15.97
C GLN A 63 10.03 3.33 -15.45
N CYS A 64 9.56 2.39 -16.26
CA CYS A 64 9.49 0.97 -15.91
C CYS A 64 10.88 0.39 -15.62
N ALA A 65 11.88 0.70 -16.45
CA ALA A 65 13.26 0.29 -16.24
C ALA A 65 13.84 0.88 -14.95
N PHE A 66 13.58 2.16 -14.67
CA PHE A 66 13.98 2.79 -13.42
C PHE A 66 13.38 2.08 -12.20
N ILE A 67 12.07 1.83 -12.22
CA ILE A 67 11.36 1.16 -11.12
C ILE A 67 11.89 -0.27 -10.92
N ALA A 68 12.08 -1.03 -12.00
CA ALA A 68 12.64 -2.38 -11.92
C ALA A 68 14.06 -2.37 -11.31
N ASN A 69 14.93 -1.47 -11.77
CA ASN A 69 16.29 -1.33 -11.23
C ASN A 69 16.28 -0.91 -9.75
N LEU A 70 15.41 0.01 -9.35
CA LEU A 70 15.25 0.42 -7.96
C LEU A 70 14.83 -0.78 -7.09
N VAL A 71 13.80 -1.49 -7.54
CA VAL A 71 13.19 -2.61 -6.82
C VAL A 71 14.12 -3.81 -6.71
N GLU A 72 14.92 -4.09 -7.72
CA GLU A 72 15.83 -5.25 -7.77
C GLU A 72 17.22 -4.91 -7.21
N GLY A 73 17.66 -3.65 -7.31
CA GLY A 73 18.98 -3.19 -6.86
C GLY A 73 19.04 -2.71 -5.42
N THR A 74 17.91 -2.41 -4.78
CA THR A 74 17.86 -1.94 -3.38
C THR A 74 17.56 -3.09 -2.43
N PRO A 75 18.43 -3.44 -1.46
CA PRO A 75 18.24 -4.62 -0.59
C PRO A 75 16.89 -4.68 0.15
N GLU A 76 16.39 -3.55 0.64
CA GLU A 76 15.12 -3.43 1.35
C GLU A 76 13.94 -3.64 0.39
N LEU A 77 14.02 -3.07 -0.81
CA LEU A 77 12.98 -3.18 -1.84
C LEU A 77 13.07 -4.49 -2.63
N ALA A 78 14.18 -5.21 -2.56
CA ALA A 78 14.39 -6.52 -3.20
C ALA A 78 13.37 -7.58 -2.77
N ARG A 79 12.71 -7.36 -1.62
CA ARG A 79 11.66 -8.22 -1.08
C ARG A 79 10.32 -7.50 -0.92
N ALA A 80 10.22 -6.27 -1.37
CA ALA A 80 8.99 -5.50 -1.27
C ALA A 80 7.88 -6.08 -2.15
N GLU A 81 6.64 -6.01 -1.67
CA GLU A 81 5.48 -6.11 -2.55
C GLU A 81 5.37 -4.81 -3.35
N VAL A 82 5.29 -4.91 -4.67
CA VAL A 82 5.09 -3.73 -5.52
C VAL A 82 3.62 -3.67 -5.90
N VAL A 83 3.01 -2.51 -5.72
CA VAL A 83 1.65 -2.21 -6.16
C VAL A 83 1.70 -1.00 -7.08
N VAL A 84 1.10 -1.16 -8.26
CA VAL A 84 1.14 -0.20 -9.34
C VAL A 84 -0.27 0.24 -9.67
N ASP A 85 -0.51 1.54 -9.77
CA ASP A 85 -1.75 2.05 -10.34
C ASP A 85 -1.81 1.74 -11.84
N ALA A 86 -2.80 0.95 -12.21
CA ALA A 86 -3.16 0.63 -13.58
C ALA A 86 -4.34 1.50 -14.08
N THR A 87 -4.80 2.46 -13.27
CA THR A 87 -5.87 3.39 -13.64
C THR A 87 -5.34 4.40 -14.66
N GLY A 88 -6.04 4.56 -15.79
CA GLY A 88 -5.78 5.64 -16.76
C GLY A 88 -4.54 5.48 -17.65
N VAL A 89 -3.38 5.06 -17.12
CA VAL A 89 -2.16 4.83 -17.91
C VAL A 89 -2.18 3.52 -18.71
N GLY A 90 -3.14 2.65 -18.40
CA GLY A 90 -3.58 1.54 -19.25
C GLY A 90 -2.77 0.25 -19.12
N VAL A 91 -3.27 -0.78 -19.81
CA VAL A 91 -2.67 -2.13 -19.88
C VAL A 91 -1.22 -2.09 -20.37
N ALA A 92 -0.88 -1.12 -21.23
CA ALA A 92 0.43 -0.99 -21.86
C ALA A 92 1.57 -0.74 -20.85
N VAL A 93 1.37 0.10 -19.83
CA VAL A 93 2.42 0.37 -18.82
C VAL A 93 2.66 -0.86 -17.96
N ALA A 94 1.58 -1.57 -17.58
CA ALA A 94 1.70 -2.84 -16.87
C ALA A 94 2.41 -3.89 -17.73
N ASP A 95 2.11 -3.97 -19.04
CA ASP A 95 2.79 -4.86 -19.98
C ASP A 95 4.30 -4.54 -20.05
N SER A 96 4.67 -3.28 -20.26
CA SER A 96 6.06 -2.85 -20.28
C SER A 96 6.78 -3.13 -18.95
N LEU A 97 6.10 -2.94 -17.82
CA LEU A 97 6.69 -3.25 -16.51
C LEU A 97 6.92 -4.76 -16.35
N ARG A 98 6.03 -5.63 -16.85
CA ARG A 98 6.22 -7.09 -16.83
C ARG A 98 7.40 -7.56 -17.68
N GLU A 99 7.77 -6.82 -18.72
CA GLU A 99 8.93 -7.15 -19.56
C GLU A 99 10.26 -6.91 -18.84
N VAL A 100 10.34 -5.89 -17.98
CA VAL A 100 11.59 -5.46 -17.34
C VAL A 100 11.70 -5.86 -15.87
N MET A 101 10.59 -5.97 -15.16
CA MET A 101 10.55 -6.36 -13.75
C MET A 101 10.40 -7.87 -13.66
N ARG A 102 11.45 -8.55 -13.18
CA ARG A 102 11.45 -10.01 -13.03
C ARG A 102 10.55 -10.46 -11.90
N ARG A 103 10.38 -9.59 -10.89
CA ARG A 103 9.44 -9.83 -9.81
C ARG A 103 8.02 -9.52 -10.24
N GLY A 104 7.07 -10.27 -9.71
CA GLY A 104 5.67 -9.93 -9.85
C GLY A 104 5.30 -8.66 -9.07
N PHE A 105 4.28 -7.95 -9.56
CA PHE A 105 3.66 -6.82 -8.90
C PHE A 105 2.13 -7.00 -8.88
N LYS A 106 1.46 -6.22 -8.04
CA LYS A 106 0.00 -6.10 -7.99
C LYS A 106 -0.43 -4.92 -8.85
N GLU A 107 -1.45 -5.14 -9.67
CA GLU A 107 -2.11 -4.11 -10.46
C GLU A 107 -3.32 -3.61 -9.69
N LEU A 108 -3.29 -2.35 -9.26
CA LEU A 108 -4.39 -1.71 -8.58
C LEU A 108 -5.17 -0.84 -9.58
N SER A 109 -6.48 -1.00 -9.64
CA SER A 109 -7.38 -0.15 -10.43
C SER A 109 -8.34 0.57 -9.50
N ILE A 110 -8.38 1.88 -9.59
CA ILE A 110 -9.35 2.72 -8.87
C ILE A 110 -10.70 2.61 -9.57
N THR A 111 -11.75 2.30 -8.81
CA THR A 111 -13.11 2.19 -9.34
C THR A 111 -14.08 3.14 -8.63
N GLY A 112 -15.22 3.44 -9.28
CA GLY A 112 -16.36 4.10 -8.63
C GLY A 112 -17.29 3.14 -7.87
N GLY A 113 -16.91 1.86 -7.75
CA GLY A 113 -17.73 0.81 -7.14
C GLY A 113 -17.87 0.95 -5.63
N ALA A 114 -18.72 0.12 -5.04
CA ALA A 114 -18.97 0.14 -3.59
C ALA A 114 -17.99 -0.74 -2.79
N GLN A 115 -17.40 -1.76 -3.41
CA GLN A 115 -16.55 -2.74 -2.72
C GLN A 115 -15.28 -3.02 -3.51
N ALA A 116 -14.20 -3.27 -2.78
CA ALA A 116 -12.96 -3.76 -3.36
C ALA A 116 -13.10 -5.23 -3.80
N THR A 117 -12.48 -5.58 -4.93
CA THR A 117 -12.37 -6.95 -5.42
C THR A 117 -10.91 -7.28 -5.74
N GLN A 118 -10.57 -8.56 -5.71
CA GLN A 118 -9.24 -9.04 -6.07
C GLN A 118 -9.35 -10.31 -6.90
N ASP A 119 -8.64 -10.33 -8.03
CA ASP A 119 -8.47 -11.49 -8.91
C ASP A 119 -6.97 -11.67 -9.19
N GLY A 120 -6.36 -12.68 -8.55
CA GLY A 120 -4.93 -12.89 -8.58
C GLY A 120 -4.14 -11.65 -8.11
N ASN A 121 -3.38 -11.06 -9.03
CA ASN A 121 -2.59 -9.85 -8.80
C ASN A 121 -3.34 -8.56 -9.13
N ARG A 122 -4.56 -8.63 -9.69
CA ARG A 122 -5.39 -7.47 -10.01
C ARG A 122 -6.29 -7.14 -8.83
N ILE A 123 -6.31 -5.88 -8.44
CA ILE A 123 -7.02 -5.36 -7.27
C ILE A 123 -7.87 -4.19 -7.75
N SER A 124 -9.20 -4.28 -7.67
CA SER A 124 -10.08 -3.15 -7.95
C SER A 124 -10.53 -2.54 -6.63
N VAL A 125 -10.29 -1.25 -6.40
CA VAL A 125 -10.54 -0.61 -5.11
C VAL A 125 -11.23 0.74 -5.30
N PRO A 126 -12.29 1.05 -4.54
CA PRO A 126 -12.87 2.38 -4.54
C PRO A 126 -11.87 3.45 -4.05
N LYS A 127 -11.79 4.62 -4.70
CA LYS A 127 -10.85 5.69 -4.26
C LYS A 127 -11.04 6.05 -2.78
N ARG A 128 -12.29 6.07 -2.32
CA ARG A 128 -12.65 6.32 -0.91
C ARG A 128 -11.99 5.34 0.06
N ASP A 129 -11.81 4.07 -0.32
CA ASP A 129 -11.26 3.04 0.56
C ASP A 129 -9.76 3.26 0.76
N LEU A 130 -9.03 3.61 -0.30
CA LEU A 130 -7.61 3.97 -0.25
C LEU A 130 -7.38 5.16 0.68
N VAL A 131 -8.14 6.22 0.45
CA VAL A 131 -8.04 7.47 1.21
C VAL A 131 -8.45 7.25 2.67
N SER A 132 -9.54 6.52 2.92
CA SER A 132 -10.02 6.25 4.27
C SER A 132 -8.99 5.47 5.07
N ARG A 133 -8.35 4.46 4.49
CA ARG A 133 -7.29 3.69 5.19
C ARG A 133 -6.07 4.55 5.52
N LEU A 134 -5.64 5.38 4.58
CA LEU A 134 -4.55 6.34 4.79
C LEU A 134 -4.90 7.33 5.92
N ALA A 135 -6.09 7.93 5.88
CA ALA A 135 -6.57 8.86 6.89
C ALA A 135 -6.63 8.21 8.28
N VAL A 136 -7.14 6.98 8.38
CA VAL A 136 -7.17 6.23 9.65
C VAL A 136 -5.76 5.95 10.15
N ALA A 137 -4.79 5.62 9.28
CA ALA A 137 -3.39 5.43 9.66
C ALA A 137 -2.75 6.72 10.19
N MET A 138 -3.08 7.88 9.60
CA MET A 138 -2.60 9.18 10.07
C MET A 138 -3.22 9.58 11.41
N GLN A 139 -4.55 9.51 11.52
CA GLN A 139 -5.29 9.89 12.74
C GLN A 139 -4.87 9.06 13.96
N SER A 140 -4.61 7.76 13.73
CA SER A 140 -4.10 6.86 14.77
C SER A 140 -2.58 6.97 14.99
N ARG A 141 -1.90 7.94 14.35
CA ARG A 141 -0.44 8.17 14.42
C ARG A 141 0.39 6.92 14.07
N ARG A 142 -0.15 6.03 13.24
CA ARG A 142 0.55 4.83 12.74
C ARG A 142 1.36 5.10 11.49
N LEU A 143 0.94 6.05 10.66
CA LEU A 143 1.74 6.51 9.52
C LEU A 143 2.85 7.44 10.02
N ARG A 144 4.09 7.08 9.79
CA ARG A 144 5.27 7.89 10.14
C ARG A 144 6.08 8.15 8.87
N VAL A 145 6.58 9.37 8.70
CA VAL A 145 7.44 9.71 7.56
C VAL A 145 8.86 9.88 8.06
N SER A 146 9.81 9.18 7.45
CA SER A 146 11.21 9.27 7.83
C SER A 146 11.72 10.71 7.66
N PRO A 147 12.44 11.27 8.64
CA PRO A 147 13.00 12.61 8.49
C PRO A 147 14.01 12.63 7.34
N GLY A 148 14.03 13.74 6.59
CA GLY A 148 15.02 13.97 5.54
C GLY A 148 14.71 13.35 4.18
N LEU A 149 13.53 12.73 3.97
CA LEU A 149 13.11 12.36 2.62
C LEU A 149 12.90 13.63 1.78
N PRO A 150 13.47 13.73 0.56
CA PRO A 150 13.39 14.94 -0.26
C PRO A 150 11.95 15.40 -0.53
N GLU A 151 11.03 14.45 -0.72
CA GLU A 151 9.62 14.69 -1.02
C GLU A 151 8.71 14.68 0.22
N ALA A 152 9.26 14.62 1.44
CA ALA A 152 8.44 14.58 2.66
C ALA A 152 7.57 15.83 2.82
N ALA A 153 8.14 17.02 2.59
CA ALA A 153 7.40 18.28 2.68
C ALA A 153 6.25 18.32 1.67
N ALA A 154 6.53 17.92 0.43
CA ALA A 154 5.51 17.84 -0.63
C ALA A 154 4.38 16.85 -0.27
N LEU A 155 4.71 15.67 0.26
CA LEU A 155 3.69 14.73 0.74
C LEU A 155 2.80 15.36 1.83
N PHE A 156 3.36 16.08 2.80
CA PHE A 156 2.56 16.74 3.84
C PHE A 156 1.67 17.85 3.27
N ASP A 157 2.18 18.64 2.33
CA ASP A 157 1.40 19.69 1.65
C ASP A 157 0.23 19.08 0.85
N GLU A 158 0.48 17.99 0.13
CA GLU A 158 -0.57 17.26 -0.59
C GLU A 158 -1.60 16.66 0.36
N LEU A 159 -1.16 16.01 1.44
CA LEU A 159 -2.05 15.46 2.47
C LEU A 159 -2.93 16.55 3.10
N GLY A 160 -2.39 17.77 3.30
CA GLY A 160 -3.15 18.92 3.80
C GLY A 160 -4.18 19.45 2.80
N ASN A 161 -3.90 19.29 1.50
CA ASN A 161 -4.78 19.73 0.41
C ASN A 161 -5.74 18.63 -0.09
N PHE A 162 -5.51 17.38 0.31
CA PHE A 162 -6.31 16.22 -0.10
C PHE A 162 -7.62 16.17 0.69
N GLY A 163 -8.75 16.11 -0.02
CA GLY A 163 -10.06 16.14 0.62
C GLY A 163 -11.17 15.50 -0.20
N VAL A 164 -12.36 15.47 0.40
CA VAL A 164 -13.60 15.08 -0.26
C VAL A 164 -14.23 16.31 -0.88
N ASN A 165 -14.48 16.25 -2.19
CA ASN A 165 -15.27 17.20 -2.93
C ASN A 165 -16.62 16.56 -3.23
N ILE A 166 -17.66 17.03 -2.54
CA ILE A 166 -19.03 16.56 -2.71
C ILE A 166 -19.67 17.37 -3.83
N SER A 167 -20.14 16.73 -4.90
CA SER A 167 -20.86 17.41 -5.97
C SER A 167 -22.29 17.76 -5.56
N ASP A 168 -22.90 18.73 -6.25
CA ASP A 168 -24.31 19.08 -6.07
C ASP A 168 -25.28 17.91 -6.33
N THR A 169 -24.80 16.87 -7.04
CA THR A 169 -25.55 15.63 -7.31
C THR A 169 -25.36 14.54 -6.23
N GLY A 170 -24.63 14.84 -5.15
CA GLY A 170 -24.36 13.91 -4.05
C GLY A 170 -23.30 12.84 -4.37
N SER A 171 -22.53 13.00 -5.45
CA SER A 171 -21.39 12.14 -5.73
C SER A 171 -20.14 12.70 -5.05
N ASP A 172 -19.50 11.87 -4.23
CA ASP A 172 -18.23 12.20 -3.57
C ASP A 172 -17.07 11.92 -4.52
N SER A 173 -16.26 12.95 -4.77
CA SER A 173 -14.97 12.83 -5.45
C SER A 173 -13.84 13.09 -4.45
N TYR A 174 -12.73 12.38 -4.59
CA TYR A 174 -11.59 12.45 -3.67
C TYR A 174 -10.37 12.92 -4.46
N GLY A 175 -9.65 13.92 -3.96
CA GLY A 175 -8.47 14.45 -4.62
C GLY A 175 -7.94 15.71 -3.93
N ALA A 176 -6.80 16.21 -4.41
CA ALA A 176 -6.30 17.51 -4.01
C ALA A 176 -7.28 18.62 -4.45
N ARG A 177 -7.53 19.59 -3.57
CA ARG A 177 -8.32 20.80 -3.89
C ARG A 177 -7.63 21.66 -4.95
N THR A 178 -6.31 21.70 -4.91
CA THR A 178 -5.43 22.39 -5.86
C THR A 178 -4.09 21.66 -5.91
N GLY A 179 -3.45 21.60 -7.09
CA GLY A 179 -2.14 20.96 -7.24
C GLY A 179 -2.25 19.46 -7.47
N HIS A 180 -1.24 18.72 -7.00
CA HIS A 180 -1.09 17.28 -7.26
C HIS A 180 -1.53 16.43 -6.06
N ASP A 181 -1.86 15.16 -6.30
CA ASP A 181 -2.15 14.15 -5.26
C ASP A 181 -1.36 12.84 -5.44
N ASP A 182 -0.36 12.84 -6.32
CA ASP A 182 0.39 11.66 -6.75
C ASP A 182 1.18 10.99 -5.61
N LEU A 183 1.82 11.76 -4.71
CA LEU A 183 2.51 11.16 -3.56
C LEU A 183 1.51 10.60 -2.55
N VAL A 184 0.35 11.26 -2.37
CA VAL A 184 -0.74 10.77 -1.53
C VAL A 184 -1.28 9.46 -2.08
N LEU A 185 -1.51 9.38 -3.39
CA LEU A 185 -2.00 8.18 -4.06
C LEU A 185 -0.99 7.02 -3.97
N ALA A 186 0.26 7.25 -4.35
CA ALA A 186 1.33 6.27 -4.22
C ALA A 186 1.44 5.73 -2.78
N THR A 187 1.38 6.61 -1.79
CA THR A 187 1.40 6.22 -0.36
C THR A 187 0.14 5.42 0.01
N SER A 188 -1.03 5.83 -0.47
CA SER A 188 -2.30 5.15 -0.19
C SER A 188 -2.34 3.73 -0.72
N TYR A 189 -1.72 3.44 -1.87
CA TYR A 189 -1.64 2.09 -2.42
C TYR A 189 -0.80 1.19 -1.51
N ALA A 190 0.35 1.70 -1.07
CA ALA A 190 1.22 0.97 -0.15
C ALA A 190 0.53 0.70 1.19
N VAL A 191 -0.13 1.71 1.76
CA VAL A 191 -0.90 1.59 3.01
C VAL A 191 -2.07 0.62 2.86
N TYR A 192 -2.79 0.66 1.72
CA TYR A 192 -3.92 -0.24 1.47
C TYR A 192 -3.49 -1.71 1.52
N LEU A 193 -2.33 -2.04 0.93
CA LEU A 193 -1.81 -3.39 0.91
C LEU A 193 -1.18 -3.81 2.26
N ALA A 194 -0.57 -2.86 2.97
CA ALA A 194 -0.03 -3.07 4.30
C ALA A 194 -1.12 -3.35 5.35
N ASP A 195 -2.25 -2.62 5.26
CA ASP A 195 -3.36 -2.65 6.22
C ASP A 195 -4.48 -3.64 5.81
N GLN A 196 -4.23 -4.52 4.83
CA GLN A 196 -5.13 -5.65 4.60
C GLN A 196 -5.12 -6.55 5.84
N PRO A 197 -6.29 -7.09 6.25
CA PRO A 197 -6.38 -7.96 7.40
C PRO A 197 -5.46 -9.17 7.18
N ASP A 198 -4.36 -9.22 7.91
CA ASP A 198 -3.53 -10.41 7.99
C ASP A 198 -4.29 -11.43 8.84
N HIS A 199 -5.13 -12.22 8.17
CA HIS A 199 -5.87 -13.33 8.80
C HIS A 199 -4.91 -14.29 9.52
N GLY A 200 -3.65 -14.39 9.06
CA GLY A 200 -2.62 -15.23 9.67
C GLY A 200 -2.12 -14.68 11.01
N LEU A 201 -1.81 -13.39 11.10
CA LEU A 201 -1.35 -12.79 12.36
C LEU A 201 -2.45 -12.69 13.41
N ALA A 202 -3.70 -12.39 13.01
CA ALA A 202 -4.85 -12.41 13.91
C ALA A 202 -5.13 -13.82 14.46
N TRP A 203 -5.03 -14.84 13.61
CA TRP A 203 -5.16 -16.25 14.00
C TRP A 203 -3.99 -16.76 14.85
N LEU A 204 -2.76 -16.39 14.53
CA LEU A 204 -1.57 -16.74 15.32
C LEU A 204 -1.58 -16.05 16.70
N ALA A 205 -2.06 -14.81 16.77
CA ALA A 205 -2.32 -14.13 18.04
C ALA A 205 -3.43 -14.83 18.84
N TYR A 206 -4.50 -15.28 18.17
CA TYR A 206 -5.54 -16.12 18.79
C TYR A 206 -5.02 -17.48 19.29
N LEU A 207 -4.19 -18.18 18.53
CA LEU A 207 -3.61 -19.46 18.94
C LEU A 207 -2.64 -19.32 20.12
N ARG A 208 -1.85 -18.24 20.16
CA ARG A 208 -1.04 -17.89 21.35
C ARG A 208 -1.92 -17.62 22.57
N ARG A 209 -3.09 -16.97 22.41
CA ARG A 209 -4.07 -16.76 23.50
C ARG A 209 -4.64 -18.06 24.08
N GLN A 210 -4.67 -19.14 23.31
CA GLN A 210 -5.18 -20.44 23.76
C GLN A 210 -4.08 -21.36 24.32
N GLY A 211 -2.85 -20.86 24.47
CA GLY A 211 -1.72 -21.66 24.98
C GLY A 211 -1.29 -22.79 24.03
N VAL A 212 -1.72 -22.76 22.77
CA VAL A 212 -1.38 -23.78 21.77
C VAL A 212 0.04 -23.50 21.27
N PRO A 213 1.00 -24.43 21.43
CA PRO A 213 2.36 -24.24 20.94
C PRO A 213 2.34 -24.23 19.40
N VAL A 214 2.62 -23.08 18.80
CA VAL A 214 2.70 -22.92 17.34
C VAL A 214 4.16 -23.03 16.90
N SER A 215 4.50 -24.06 16.12
CA SER A 215 5.84 -24.17 15.52
C SER A 215 5.96 -23.22 14.32
N THR A 216 7.06 -22.46 14.28
CA THR A 216 7.27 -21.30 13.37
C THR A 216 7.71 -21.69 11.96
N ASN A 217 7.14 -22.73 11.34
CA ASN A 217 7.44 -23.04 9.94
C ASN A 217 6.37 -22.47 9.00
N ALA A 218 6.68 -21.33 8.38
CA ALA A 218 5.82 -20.55 7.49
C ALA A 218 5.36 -21.26 6.20
N ARG A 219 5.70 -22.56 6.01
CA ARG A 219 5.32 -23.36 4.84
C ARG A 219 4.02 -24.15 5.02
N ASP A 220 3.56 -24.36 6.26
CA ASP A 220 2.50 -25.35 6.56
C ASP A 220 1.05 -24.82 6.42
N TRP A 221 0.87 -23.49 6.33
CA TRP A 221 -0.48 -22.89 6.34
C TRP A 221 -1.17 -22.83 4.97
N ARG A 222 -0.42 -22.95 3.86
CA ARG A 222 -0.98 -22.92 2.50
C ARG A 222 -1.76 -24.18 2.13
N ASP A 223 -1.47 -25.30 2.80
CA ASP A 223 -2.04 -26.61 2.46
C ASP A 223 -3.28 -26.98 3.30
N ARG A 224 -3.80 -26.06 4.13
CA ARG A 224 -4.94 -26.31 5.03
C ARG A 224 -6.07 -25.29 4.89
N VAL A 225 -6.47 -25.00 3.65
CA VAL A 225 -7.77 -24.35 3.40
C VAL A 225 -8.78 -25.44 3.01
N PRO A 226 -9.81 -25.73 3.82
CA PRO A 226 -10.87 -26.64 3.42
C PRO A 226 -11.74 -25.96 2.35
N GLY A 227 -11.86 -26.56 1.17
CA GLY A 227 -12.91 -26.20 0.19
C GLY A 227 -12.48 -25.75 -1.21
N ARG A 228 -11.52 -26.43 -1.86
CA ARG A 228 -11.45 -26.43 -3.34
C ARG A 228 -11.85 -27.80 -3.89
N PRO A 229 -12.82 -27.90 -4.82
CA PRO A 229 -12.93 -29.09 -5.64
C PRO A 229 -11.73 -29.15 -6.61
N LEU A 230 -11.30 -30.39 -6.88
CA LEU A 230 -10.14 -30.77 -7.70
C LEU A 230 -10.16 -30.18 -9.11
#